data_AF-A0A212EN41-F1
#
_entry.id   AF-A0A212EN41-F1
#
_cell.length_a   1.000
_cell.length_b   1.000
_cell.length_c   1.000
_cell.angle_alpha   90.00
_cell.angle_beta   90.00
_cell.angle_gamma   90.00
#
_symmetry.space_group_name_H-M   'P 1'
#
loop_
_entity.id
_entity.type
_entity.pdbx_description
1 polymer ?
#
loop_
_entity_poly.entity_id
_entity_poly.type
_entity_poly.pdbx_seq_one_letter_code
_entity_poly.pdbx_strand_id
1 'polypeptide(L)'
;MAEAGFYSVATGEDDADAAKCFLCGKELDGWEADDDPWGEHKSHAAKCAFVQLGKKEDELLLSEMLSVVKQYMVNEVKHVAEVTKEKIDERAKLVKRQCMTRK
;
A
#
# COMPACT_ATOMS: atom_id res chain seq x y z
N MET A 1 13.37 9.07 -4.54
CA MET A 1 12.27 8.30 -3.90
C MET A 1 10.91 8.94 -4.11
N ALA A 2 10.70 10.20 -3.70
CA ALA A 2 9.39 10.87 -3.76
C ALA A 2 8.75 10.89 -5.16
N GLU A 3 9.54 11.16 -6.21
CA GLU A 3 9.02 11.15 -7.59
C GLU A 3 8.48 9.79 -8.02
N ALA A 4 9.05 8.68 -7.50
CA ALA A 4 8.55 7.32 -7.73
C ALA A 4 7.37 6.94 -6.81
N GLY A 5 6.83 7.91 -6.05
CA GLY A 5 5.64 7.76 -5.24
C GLY A 5 5.90 7.29 -3.81
N PHE A 6 7.14 7.29 -3.34
CA PHE A 6 7.49 6.87 -1.98
C PHE A 6 7.47 8.04 -0.98
N TYR A 7 6.94 7.78 0.22
CA TYR A 7 7.06 8.65 1.38
C TYR A 7 7.65 7.86 2.56
N SER A 8 8.37 8.53 3.45
CA SER A 8 8.97 7.87 4.62
C SER A 8 7.89 7.36 5.58
N VAL A 9 8.08 6.15 6.09
CA VAL A 9 7.27 5.55 7.15
C VAL A 9 8.12 5.16 8.36
N ALA A 10 9.37 5.63 8.42
CA ALA A 10 10.31 5.37 9.49
C ALA A 10 9.73 5.81 10.86
N THR A 11 9.92 4.97 11.86
CA THR A 11 9.44 5.19 13.24
C THR A 11 10.58 5.27 14.25
N GLY A 12 11.80 4.90 13.88
CA GLY A 12 12.99 4.93 14.70
C GLY A 12 14.28 4.72 13.89
N GLU A 13 15.35 4.33 14.57
CA GLU A 13 16.67 4.12 13.94
C GLU A 13 16.75 2.79 13.18
N ASP A 14 16.00 1.77 13.62
CA ASP A 14 16.01 0.43 13.01
C ASP A 14 15.32 0.37 11.63
N ASP A 15 14.48 1.37 11.31
CA ASP A 15 13.70 1.48 10.06
C ASP A 15 13.91 2.86 9.40
N ALA A 16 15.06 3.50 9.65
CA ALA A 16 15.32 4.90 9.32
C ALA A 16 15.12 5.27 7.84
N ASP A 17 15.26 4.30 6.93
CA ASP A 17 15.09 4.47 5.48
C ASP A 17 13.81 3.84 4.92
N ALA A 18 12.94 3.29 5.79
CA ALA A 18 11.71 2.67 5.36
C ALA A 18 10.80 3.67 4.64
N ALA A 19 10.35 3.30 3.44
CA ALA A 19 9.53 4.12 2.57
C ALA A 19 8.37 3.32 1.97
N LYS A 20 7.20 3.95 1.85
CA LYS A 20 5.97 3.34 1.35
C LYS A 20 5.45 4.07 0.12
N CYS A 21 4.98 3.32 -0.87
CA CYS A 21 4.27 3.90 -2.01
C CYS A 21 2.86 4.39 -1.62
N PHE A 22 2.51 5.64 -1.96
CA PHE A 22 1.20 6.23 -1.67
C PHE A 22 0.02 5.48 -2.34
N LEU A 23 0.25 4.83 -3.49
CA LEU A 23 -0.81 4.19 -4.25
C LEU A 23 -0.93 2.70 -3.93
N CYS A 24 0.16 1.95 -4.11
CA CYS A 24 0.12 0.49 -3.99
C CYS A 24 0.40 -0.01 -2.56
N GLY A 25 0.86 0.86 -1.66
CA GLY A 25 1.18 0.52 -0.28
C GLY A 25 2.42 -0.35 -0.11
N LYS A 26 3.20 -0.62 -1.17
CA LYS A 26 4.45 -1.36 -1.07
C LYS A 26 5.43 -0.59 -0.20
N GLU A 27 5.89 -1.23 0.88
CA GLU A 27 6.98 -0.77 1.73
C GLU A 27 8.31 -1.39 1.27
N LEU A 28 9.36 -0.58 1.25
CA LEU A 28 10.75 -0.95 0.97
C LEU A 28 11.66 -0.24 1.96
N ASP A 29 12.70 -0.93 2.41
CA ASP A 29 13.77 -0.51 3.31
C ASP A 29 15.13 -0.96 2.75
N GLY A 30 16.23 -0.54 3.39
CA GLY A 30 17.59 -0.90 2.96
C GLY A 30 18.04 -0.21 1.67
N TRP A 31 17.70 1.07 1.53
CA TRP A 31 18.01 1.86 0.33
C TRP A 31 19.50 2.20 0.25
N GLU A 32 20.09 1.93 -0.90
CA GLU A 32 21.45 2.32 -1.26
C GLU A 32 21.46 3.63 -2.07
N ALA A 33 22.60 4.33 -2.11
CA ALA A 33 22.69 5.65 -2.74
C ALA A 33 22.53 5.61 -4.27
N ASP A 34 22.78 4.45 -4.88
CA ASP A 34 22.72 4.17 -6.31
C ASP A 34 21.43 3.48 -6.76
N ASP A 35 20.52 3.17 -5.83
CA ASP A 35 19.21 2.60 -6.17
C ASP A 35 18.39 3.57 -7.03
N ASP A 36 17.76 3.03 -8.08
CA ASP A 36 16.74 3.74 -8.85
C ASP A 36 15.35 3.49 -8.22
N PRO A 37 14.71 4.49 -7.61
CA PRO A 37 13.41 4.30 -6.97
C PRO A 37 12.31 3.84 -7.93
N TRP A 38 12.38 4.19 -9.21
CA TRP A 38 11.42 3.71 -10.20
C TRP A 38 11.66 2.23 -10.54
N GLY A 39 12.93 1.85 -10.71
CA GLY A 39 13.38 0.47 -10.87
C GLY A 39 12.92 -0.42 -9.71
N GLU A 40 13.20 -0.02 -8.48
CA GLU A 40 12.81 -0.76 -7.27
C GLU A 40 11.30 -0.86 -7.09
N HIS A 41 10.57 0.23 -7.34
CA HIS A 41 9.11 0.18 -7.31
C HIS A 41 8.56 -0.80 -8.36
N LYS A 42 9.15 -0.83 -9.56
CA LYS A 42 8.70 -1.70 -10.64
C LYS A 42 9.04 -3.16 -10.38
N SER A 43 10.21 -3.46 -9.83
CA SER A 43 10.64 -4.82 -9.50
C SER A 43 9.75 -5.43 -8.41
N HIS A 44 9.41 -4.65 -7.39
CA HIS A 44 8.67 -5.14 -6.23
C HIS A 44 7.15 -4.97 -6.31
N ALA A 45 6.63 -4.07 -7.15
CA ALA A 45 5.20 -3.82 -7.31
C ALA A 45 4.80 -3.41 -8.74
N ALA A 46 5.18 -4.22 -9.74
CA ALA A 46 4.88 -4.02 -11.17
C ALA A 46 3.40 -3.76 -11.53
N LYS A 47 2.46 -4.05 -10.62
CA LYS A 47 1.01 -3.83 -10.79
C LYS A 47 0.54 -2.45 -10.26
N CYS A 48 1.43 -1.61 -9.77
CA CYS A 48 1.12 -0.24 -9.40
C CYS A 48 0.89 0.60 -10.67
N ALA A 49 -0.29 1.22 -10.81
CA ALA A 49 -0.63 2.04 -11.96
C ALA A 49 0.33 3.24 -12.08
N PHE A 50 0.72 3.84 -10.95
CA PHE A 50 1.68 4.94 -10.95
C PHE A 50 3.06 4.51 -11.49
N VAL A 51 3.60 3.37 -11.04
CA VAL A 51 4.90 2.87 -11.54
C VAL A 51 4.87 2.44 -12.99
N GLN A 52 3.71 1.98 -13.48
CA GLN A 52 3.53 1.64 -14.89
C GLN A 52 3.57 2.89 -15.80
N LEU A 53 3.21 4.06 -15.27
CA LEU A 53 3.31 5.32 -16.01
C LEU A 53 4.78 5.80 -16.07
N GLY A 54 5.53 5.66 -14.96
CA GLY A 54 6.95 6.01 -14.92
C GLY A 54 7.23 7.50 -15.17
N LYS A 55 6.28 8.36 -14.78
CA LYS A 55 6.27 9.82 -15.00
C LYS A 55 5.99 10.55 -13.70
N LYS A 56 6.44 11.80 -13.61
CA LYS A 56 6.10 12.68 -12.50
C LYS A 56 4.63 13.08 -12.54
N GLU A 57 4.07 13.45 -11.40
CA GLU A 57 2.64 13.80 -11.27
C GLU A 57 2.24 14.97 -12.19
N ASP A 58 3.08 15.99 -12.30
CA ASP A 58 2.87 17.18 -13.12
C ASP A 58 2.96 16.92 -14.63
N GLU A 59 3.49 15.76 -15.02
CA GLU A 59 3.60 15.32 -16.41
C GLU A 59 2.44 14.38 -16.82
N LEU A 60 1.56 14.02 -15.88
CA LEU A 60 0.45 13.10 -16.15
C LEU A 60 -0.67 13.78 -16.94
N LEU A 61 -1.15 13.09 -17.97
CA LEU A 61 -2.42 13.42 -18.61
C LEU A 61 -3.58 13.08 -17.67
N LEU A 62 -4.72 13.76 -17.85
CA LEU A 62 -5.93 13.47 -17.07
C LEU A 62 -6.34 11.99 -17.14
N SER A 63 -6.23 11.35 -18.30
CA SER A 63 -6.54 9.92 -18.46
C SER A 63 -5.59 9.02 -17.65
N GLU A 64 -4.32 9.40 -17.53
CA GLU A 64 -3.31 8.68 -16.74
C GLU A 64 -3.59 8.89 -15.25
N MET A 65 -3.88 10.11 -14.83
CA MET A 65 -4.31 10.42 -13.47
C MET A 65 -5.59 9.67 -13.08
N LEU A 66 -6.56 9.55 -13.99
CA LEU A 66 -7.78 8.75 -13.74
C LEU A 66 -7.46 7.26 -13.52
N SER A 67 -6.40 6.72 -14.12
CA SER A 67 -5.96 5.34 -13.85
C SER A 67 -5.41 5.16 -12.44
N VAL A 68 -4.67 6.15 -11.94
CA VAL A 68 -4.16 6.21 -10.56
C VAL A 68 -5.34 6.31 -9.60
N VAL A 69 -6.27 7.24 -9.83
CA VAL A 69 -7.49 7.40 -9.01
C VAL A 69 -8.32 6.12 -9.00
N LYS A 70 -8.49 5.47 -10.15
CA LYS A 70 -9.20 4.18 -10.23
C LYS A 70 -8.56 3.13 -9.33
N GLN A 71 -7.24 2.97 -9.37
CA GLN A 71 -6.57 2.00 -8.50
C GLN A 71 -6.70 2.38 -7.02
N TYR A 72 -6.57 3.67 -6.68
CA TYR A 72 -6.77 4.13 -5.31
C TYR A 72 -8.15 3.70 -4.79
N MET A 73 -9.22 3.95 -5.55
CA MET A 73 -10.58 3.53 -5.16
C MET A 73 -10.70 2.02 -4.96
N VAL A 74 -10.06 1.22 -5.82
CA VAL A 74 -10.04 -0.24 -5.67
C VAL A 74 -9.30 -0.66 -4.39
N ASN A 75 -8.18 -0.01 -4.08
CA ASN A 75 -7.39 -0.31 -2.89
C ASN A 75 -8.17 0.06 -1.61
N GLU A 76 -8.85 1.20 -1.59
CA GLU A 76 -9.72 1.60 -0.46
C GLU A 76 -10.85 0.60 -0.22
N VAL A 77 -11.54 0.18 -1.29
CA VAL A 77 -12.63 -0.82 -1.16
C VAL A 77 -12.09 -2.14 -0.60
N LYS A 78 -10.91 -2.59 -1.05
CA LYS A 78 -10.27 -3.79 -0.52
C LYS A 78 -9.89 -3.64 0.96
N HIS A 79 -9.31 -2.50 1.34
CA HIS A 79 -8.97 -2.23 2.73
C HIS A 79 -10.20 -2.29 3.64
N VAL A 80 -11.28 -1.60 3.25
CA VAL A 80 -12.56 -1.64 3.98
C VAL A 80 -13.11 -3.07 4.08
N ALA A 81 -13.01 -3.85 3.00
CA ALA A 81 -13.46 -5.24 3.00
C ALA A 81 -12.68 -6.11 4.00
N GLU A 82 -11.35 -6.02 4.03
CA GLU A 82 -10.51 -6.77 4.97
C GLU A 82 -10.79 -6.36 6.43
N VAL A 83 -10.84 -5.05 6.72
CA VAL A 83 -11.19 -4.57 8.07
C VAL A 83 -12.57 -5.05 8.52
N THR A 84 -13.54 -5.07 7.60
CA THR A 84 -14.90 -5.56 7.88
C THR A 84 -14.89 -7.05 8.18
N LYS A 85 -14.15 -7.83 7.39
CA LYS A 85 -13.98 -9.27 7.58
C LYS A 85 -13.35 -9.59 8.94
N GLU A 86 -12.26 -8.90 9.30
CA GLU A 86 -11.62 -9.07 10.61
C GLU A 86 -12.59 -8.82 11.78
N LYS A 87 -13.41 -7.76 11.70
CA LYS A 87 -14.43 -7.47 12.71
C LYS A 87 -15.49 -8.57 12.80
N ILE A 88 -15.90 -9.14 11.67
CA ILE A 88 -16.84 -10.27 11.63
C ILE A 88 -16.19 -11.51 12.27
N ASP A 89 -14.94 -11.81 11.93
CA ASP A 89 -14.22 -12.96 12.47
C ASP A 89 -14.03 -12.86 13.98
N GLU A 90 -13.69 -11.68 14.51
CA GLU A 90 -13.58 -11.45 15.96
C GLU A 90 -14.93 -11.63 16.67
N ARG A 91 -16.02 -11.11 16.09
CA ARG A 91 -17.37 -11.35 16.61
C ARG A 91 -17.74 -12.84 16.58
N ALA A 92 -17.40 -13.54 15.52
CA ALA A 92 -17.67 -14.98 15.40
C ALA A 92 -16.91 -15.78 16.47
N LYS A 93 -15.63 -15.45 16.74
CA LYS A 93 -14.85 -16.06 17.83
C LYS A 93 -15.49 -15.83 19.19
N LEU A 94 -15.98 -14.61 19.46
CA LEU A 94 -16.67 -14.28 20.71
C LEU A 94 -17.94 -15.10 20.90
N VAL A 95 -18.81 -15.16 19.88
CA VAL A 95 -20.04 -15.95 19.93
C VAL A 95 -19.73 -17.43 20.14
N LYS A 96 -18.74 -17.98 19.42
CA LYS A 96 -18.31 -19.38 19.58
C LYS A 96 -17.89 -19.68 21.02
N ARG A 97 -17.09 -18.80 21.66
CA ARG A 97 -16.69 -18.94 23.07
C ARG A 97 -17.90 -18.94 24.00
N GLN A 98 -18.83 -18.00 23.84
CA GLN A 98 -20.05 -17.91 24.66
C GLN A 98 -20.94 -19.15 24.53
N CYS A 99 -21.06 -19.72 23.34
CA CYS A 99 -21.82 -20.96 23.14
C CYS A 99 -21.14 -22.17 23.81
N MET A 100 -19.81 -22.20 23.85
CA MET A 100 -19.06 -23.28 24.49
C MET A 100 -19.06 -23.20 26.03
N THR A 101 -19.11 -21.99 26.61
CA THR A 101 -19.17 -21.80 28.08
C THR A 101 -20.58 -21.90 28.67
N ARG A 102 -21.62 -21.95 27.84
CA ARG A 102 -23.02 -22.14 28.25
C ARG A 102 -23.47 -23.61 28.31
N LYS A 103 -22.57 -24.56 28.01
CA LYS A 103 -22.74 -26.00 28.27
C LYS A 103 -22.10 -26.35 29.60
#